data_AF-A0A848VGD8-F1
#
_entry.id   AF-A0A848VGD8-F1
#
_cell.length_a   1.000
_cell.length_b   1.000
_cell.length_c   1.000
_cell.angle_alpha   90.00
_cell.angle_beta   90.00
_cell.angle_gamma   90.00
#
_symmetry.space_group_name_H-M   'P 1'
#
loop_
_entity.id
_entity.type
_entity.pdbx_description
1 polymer ?
#
loop_
_entity_poly.entity_id
_entity_poly.type
_entity_poly.pdbx_seq_one_letter_code
_entity_poly.pdbx_strand_id
1 'polypeptide(L)'
;MSPRELHSAPFILAILTLLSVGRASGQAASVAPAECPVELAFFQPPSLSEGPSAEAFWIAAPARLPLGSPTAQAPALVYSTDPAGGPAEEVVLERLFGAGDRLEGRYVRAASNRLQQSGEAAPGKDGLSDFRFEPNDPETEDCLENIDDCAPFDAVNAYYHVDRFATEFWRDRMGFDPPFQADVVTHISGDGAFADAPRDLIKLAAGWIFMRNAAKEDEIIYHEYTHLVAAALGFTLDINSGVEAQAVSEGYADYFAASYTNEPRIGEWVVTCPP
;
A
#
# COMPACT_ATOMS: atom_id res chain seq x y z
N MET A 1 2.88 -6.12 -41.29
CA MET A 1 2.76 -5.52 -39.94
C MET A 1 3.18 -6.60 -38.97
N SER A 2 4.38 -6.47 -38.40
CA SER A 2 4.93 -7.42 -37.42
C SER A 2 4.33 -7.10 -36.05
N PRO A 3 3.99 -8.11 -35.21
CA PRO A 3 3.67 -7.85 -33.82
C PRO A 3 4.95 -7.38 -33.11
N ARG A 4 4.85 -6.27 -32.38
CA ARG A 4 5.91 -5.83 -31.46
C ARG A 4 5.78 -6.66 -30.19
N GLU A 5 6.84 -7.37 -29.85
CA GLU A 5 7.02 -8.01 -28.55
C GLU A 5 7.10 -6.92 -27.47
N LEU A 6 6.26 -7.04 -26.44
CA LEU A 6 6.28 -6.21 -25.24
C LEU A 6 7.17 -6.92 -24.23
N HIS A 7 8.35 -6.37 -23.99
CA HIS A 7 9.25 -6.82 -22.93
C HIS A 7 8.72 -6.41 -21.55
N SER A 8 8.80 -7.34 -20.61
CA SER A 8 8.59 -7.19 -19.17
C SER A 8 9.49 -6.08 -18.61
N ALA A 9 8.92 -5.10 -17.88
CA ALA A 9 9.64 -3.95 -17.34
C ALA A 9 10.35 -4.28 -16.00
N PRO A 10 11.51 -3.68 -15.71
CA PRO A 10 12.15 -3.77 -14.39
C PRO A 10 11.46 -2.84 -13.37
N PHE A 11 11.51 -3.27 -12.10
CA PHE A 11 10.85 -2.68 -10.93
C PHE A 11 11.36 -1.26 -10.57
N ILE A 12 10.46 -0.41 -10.09
CA ILE A 12 10.74 0.91 -9.51
C ILE A 12 10.99 0.72 -8.00
N LEU A 13 12.13 1.23 -7.51
CA LEU A 13 12.52 1.25 -6.11
C LEU A 13 12.17 2.64 -5.55
N ALA A 14 11.36 2.70 -4.49
CA ALA A 14 11.15 3.91 -3.71
C ALA A 14 12.47 4.32 -3.03
N ILE A 15 12.96 5.54 -3.29
CA ILE A 15 14.14 6.10 -2.63
C ILE A 15 13.67 7.00 -1.50
N LEU A 16 13.64 6.48 -0.28
CA LEU A 16 13.42 7.31 0.91
C LEU A 16 14.67 8.16 1.18
N THR A 17 14.51 9.48 1.15
CA THR A 17 15.58 10.42 1.49
C THR A 17 15.37 10.94 2.91
N LEU A 18 16.07 10.36 3.90
CA LEU A 18 16.11 10.87 5.26
C LEU A 18 16.96 12.16 5.33
N LEU A 19 16.30 13.32 5.46
CA LEU A 19 16.94 14.60 5.78
C LEU A 19 16.91 14.84 7.30
N SER A 20 18.01 14.54 7.98
CA SER A 20 18.15 14.88 9.41
C SER A 20 18.45 16.38 9.59
N VAL A 21 17.49 17.15 10.10
CA VAL A 21 17.71 18.53 10.55
C VAL A 21 17.95 18.52 12.06
N GLY A 22 19.22 18.45 12.45
CA GLY A 22 19.61 18.48 13.86
C GLY A 22 19.33 19.84 14.51
N ARG A 23 18.41 19.87 15.48
CA ARG A 23 18.25 20.99 16.42
C ARG A 23 18.80 20.58 17.78
N ALA A 24 19.95 21.14 18.15
CA ALA A 24 20.54 20.92 19.46
C ALA A 24 19.75 21.64 20.56
N SER A 25 19.11 20.89 21.45
CA SER A 25 18.71 21.37 22.77
C SER A 25 18.89 20.26 23.79
N GLY A 26 19.77 20.50 24.76
CA GLY A 26 20.18 19.51 25.76
C GLY A 26 19.04 19.04 26.65
N GLN A 27 18.83 17.73 26.67
CA GLN A 27 18.20 16.97 27.75
C GLN A 27 18.72 15.52 27.73
N ALA A 28 18.54 14.83 28.86
CA ALA A 28 19.24 13.63 29.28
C ALA A 28 19.33 12.51 28.23
N ALA A 29 20.48 11.82 28.23
CA ALA A 29 20.82 10.71 27.33
C ALA A 29 19.83 9.54 27.46
N SER A 30 18.79 9.56 26.63
CA SER A 30 18.18 8.35 26.09
C SER A 30 19.21 7.71 25.16
N VAL A 31 19.41 6.40 25.30
CA VAL A 31 20.19 5.61 24.34
C VAL A 31 19.48 5.76 23.00
N ALA A 32 20.08 6.51 22.07
CA ALA A 32 19.56 6.64 20.72
C ALA A 32 19.50 5.24 20.11
N PRO A 33 18.42 4.86 19.41
CA PRO A 33 18.42 3.65 18.61
C PRO A 33 19.62 3.71 17.66
N ALA A 34 20.28 2.55 17.47
CA ALA A 34 21.44 2.47 16.59
C ALA A 34 21.07 3.05 15.22
N GLU A 35 21.71 4.16 14.85
CA GLU A 35 21.55 4.73 13.51
C GLU A 35 21.99 3.67 12.51
N CYS A 36 21.06 3.16 11.72
CA CYS A 36 21.43 2.32 10.59
C CYS A 36 22.20 3.19 9.61
N PRO A 37 23.45 2.86 9.27
CA PRO A 37 24.12 3.52 8.17
C PRO A 37 23.42 3.09 6.89
N VAL A 38 22.37 3.82 6.51
CA VAL A 38 21.78 3.72 5.17
C VAL A 38 22.78 4.38 4.24
N GLU A 39 23.84 3.65 3.89
CA GLU A 39 24.59 3.97 2.68
C GLU A 39 23.58 3.80 1.55
N LEU A 40 23.25 4.91 0.87
CA LEU A 40 22.36 4.95 -0.31
C LEU A 40 22.99 4.11 -1.44
N ALA A 41 22.89 2.80 -1.31
CA ALA A 41 23.21 1.87 -2.35
C ALA A 41 22.00 1.88 -3.30
N PHE A 42 22.18 2.45 -4.48
CA PHE A 42 21.29 2.23 -5.61
C PHE A 42 21.29 0.74 -5.92
N PHE A 43 20.38 -0.01 -5.30
CA PHE A 43 20.25 -1.43 -5.56
C PHE A 43 19.55 -1.56 -6.91
N GLN A 44 20.32 -1.89 -7.95
CA GLN A 44 19.74 -2.46 -9.14
C GLN A 44 19.14 -3.80 -8.72
N PRO A 45 17.82 -4.02 -8.86
CA PRO A 45 17.24 -5.30 -8.53
C PRO A 45 17.95 -6.40 -9.33
N PRO A 46 18.20 -7.59 -8.75
CA PRO A 46 18.67 -8.72 -9.53
C PRO A 46 17.70 -8.92 -10.69
N SER A 47 18.23 -9.13 -11.89
CA SER A 47 17.41 -9.52 -13.04
C SER A 47 16.62 -10.75 -12.63
N LEU A 48 15.31 -10.61 -12.42
CA LEU A 48 14.41 -11.73 -12.22
C LEU A 48 14.58 -12.64 -13.45
N SER A 49 15.25 -13.77 -13.27
CA SER A 49 15.39 -14.76 -14.33
C SER A 49 13.98 -15.23 -14.68
N GLU A 50 13.60 -15.02 -15.95
CA GLU A 50 12.30 -15.40 -16.49
C GLU A 50 12.05 -16.90 -16.22
N GLY A 51 11.25 -17.19 -15.20
CA GLY A 51 10.53 -18.45 -15.11
C GLY A 51 9.58 -18.59 -16.30
N PRO A 52 9.12 -19.81 -16.61
CA PRO A 52 8.35 -20.09 -17.82
C PRO A 52 7.20 -19.09 -17.96
N SER A 53 7.17 -18.42 -19.12
CA SER A 53 6.21 -17.39 -19.52
C SER A 53 4.83 -17.61 -18.92
N ALA A 54 4.50 -16.84 -17.88
CA ALA A 54 3.12 -16.66 -17.47
C ALA A 54 2.41 -16.03 -18.67
N GLU A 55 1.63 -16.83 -19.40
CA GLU A 55 0.70 -16.31 -20.39
C GLU A 55 -0.09 -15.20 -19.72
N ALA A 56 -0.02 -14.01 -20.29
CA ALA A 56 -0.67 -12.84 -19.77
C ALA A 56 -2.19 -13.06 -19.82
N PHE A 57 -2.72 -13.56 -18.70
CA PHE A 57 -4.14 -13.61 -18.39
C PHE A 57 -4.60 -12.16 -18.17
N TRP A 58 -4.82 -11.45 -19.28
CA TRP A 58 -5.46 -10.15 -19.30
C TRP A 58 -6.94 -10.34 -19.01
N ILE A 59 -7.31 -10.28 -17.74
CA ILE A 59 -8.70 -10.04 -17.37
C ILE A 59 -8.95 -8.56 -17.66
N ALA A 60 -9.86 -8.29 -18.61
CA ALA A 60 -10.35 -6.93 -18.83
C ALA A 60 -10.80 -6.36 -17.49
N ALA A 61 -10.38 -5.13 -17.17
CA ALA A 61 -10.83 -4.45 -15.95
C ALA A 61 -12.36 -4.59 -15.86
N PRO A 62 -12.89 -5.23 -14.79
CA PRO A 62 -14.32 -5.49 -14.70
C PRO A 62 -15.06 -4.17 -14.90
N ALA A 63 -16.12 -4.21 -15.70
CA ALA A 63 -16.93 -3.03 -15.98
C ALA A 63 -17.34 -2.39 -14.66
N ARG A 64 -16.93 -1.13 -14.42
CA ARG A 64 -17.34 -0.33 -13.26
C ARG A 64 -18.86 -0.19 -13.34
N LEU A 65 -19.59 -1.01 -12.58
CA LEU A 65 -21.04 -0.87 -12.45
C LEU A 65 -21.32 0.54 -11.90
N PRO A 66 -22.49 1.15 -12.19
CA PRO A 66 -22.93 2.34 -11.47
C PRO A 66 -23.03 1.98 -9.98
N LEU A 67 -21.96 2.28 -9.26
CA LEU A 67 -21.82 1.94 -7.85
C LEU A 67 -22.90 2.71 -7.09
N GLY A 68 -23.81 1.97 -6.45
CA GLY A 68 -24.79 2.56 -5.55
C GLY A 68 -24.09 3.38 -4.46
N SER A 69 -24.79 4.32 -3.82
CA SER A 69 -24.18 5.08 -2.73
C SER A 69 -23.71 4.12 -1.62
N PRO A 70 -22.41 4.14 -1.27
CA PRO A 70 -21.88 3.24 -0.26
C PRO A 70 -22.46 3.64 1.09
N THR A 71 -23.15 2.71 1.74
CA THR A 71 -23.89 2.97 2.99
C THR A 71 -23.69 1.89 4.04
N ALA A 72 -23.11 0.74 3.66
CA ALA A 72 -22.89 -0.34 4.61
C ALA A 72 -21.70 -0.01 5.53
N GLN A 73 -21.78 -0.54 6.74
CA GLN A 73 -20.77 -0.42 7.78
C GLN A 73 -20.51 -1.82 8.37
N ALA A 74 -19.27 -2.07 8.76
CA ALA A 74 -18.88 -3.34 9.38
C ALA A 74 -17.80 -3.14 10.43
N PRO A 75 -17.81 -3.88 11.55
CA PRO A 75 -16.71 -3.85 12.51
C PRO A 75 -15.44 -4.45 11.90
N ALA A 76 -14.28 -3.90 12.27
CA ALA A 76 -12.96 -4.35 11.82
C ALA A 76 -11.92 -4.20 12.91
N LEU A 77 -10.79 -4.90 12.77
CA LEU A 77 -9.54 -4.60 13.48
C LEU A 77 -8.56 -3.96 12.50
N VAL A 78 -7.89 -2.89 12.92
CA VAL A 78 -6.90 -2.16 12.12
C VAL A 78 -5.77 -1.65 13.01
N TYR A 79 -4.61 -1.36 12.43
CA TYR A 79 -3.62 -0.49 13.08
C TYR A 79 -4.01 0.96 12.85
N SER A 80 -3.83 1.82 13.86
CA SER A 80 -4.11 3.25 13.71
C SER A 80 -3.01 3.96 12.91
N THR A 81 -1.76 3.54 13.08
CA THR A 81 -0.60 3.91 12.26
C THR A 81 0.15 2.67 11.78
N ASP A 82 0.73 1.95 12.73
CA ASP A 82 1.61 0.81 12.54
C ASP A 82 1.69 -0.04 13.84
N PRO A 83 2.26 -1.25 13.80
CA PRO A 83 2.37 -2.11 14.97
C PRO A 83 3.27 -1.60 16.12
N ALA A 84 4.21 -0.67 15.89
CA ALA A 84 4.95 -0.03 16.98
C ALA A 84 4.13 1.07 17.69
N GLY A 85 3.11 1.63 17.02
CA GLY A 85 2.17 2.58 17.61
C GLY A 85 1.22 1.97 18.65
N GLY A 86 0.95 0.65 18.59
CA GLY A 86 0.10 -0.05 19.55
C GLY A 86 -0.54 -1.32 18.98
N PRO A 87 -1.37 -2.03 19.77
CA PRO A 87 -2.15 -3.15 19.28
C PRO A 87 -3.20 -2.68 18.26
N ALA A 88 -3.68 -3.60 17.42
CA ALA A 88 -4.80 -3.32 16.55
C ALA A 88 -6.05 -2.92 17.37
N GLU A 89 -6.81 -1.95 16.85
CA GLU A 89 -8.00 -1.40 17.48
C GLU A 89 -9.27 -1.74 16.70
N GLU A 90 -10.38 -1.87 17.43
CA GLU A 90 -11.68 -2.09 16.82
C GLU A 90 -12.24 -0.79 16.26
N VAL A 91 -12.52 -0.79 14.96
CA VAL A 91 -13.10 0.34 14.23
C VAL A 91 -14.35 -0.08 13.47
N VAL A 92 -15.06 0.90 12.94
CA VAL A 92 -16.15 0.66 11.98
C VAL A 92 -15.64 1.04 10.60
N LEU A 93 -15.54 0.07 9.70
CA LEU A 93 -15.38 0.35 8.27
C LEU A 93 -16.64 1.04 7.79
N GLU A 94 -16.47 2.21 7.18
CA GLU A 94 -17.56 2.96 6.58
C GLU A 94 -17.55 2.78 5.07
N ARG A 95 -18.63 3.21 4.41
CA ARG A 95 -18.70 3.34 2.95
C ARG A 95 -18.41 2.04 2.19
N LEU A 96 -18.81 0.91 2.75
CA LEU A 96 -18.85 -0.35 2.02
C LEU A 96 -20.03 -0.37 1.04
N PHE A 97 -19.83 -1.00 -0.11
CA PHE A 97 -20.88 -1.28 -1.09
C PHE A 97 -21.69 -2.52 -0.72
N GLY A 98 -22.86 -2.65 -1.36
CA GLY A 98 -23.70 -3.83 -1.25
C GLY A 98 -24.14 -4.11 0.19
N ALA A 99 -23.95 -5.35 0.63
CA ALA A 99 -24.24 -5.76 2.00
C ALA A 99 -23.13 -5.39 3.00
N GLY A 100 -21.99 -4.88 2.53
CA GLY A 100 -20.80 -4.65 3.35
C GLY A 100 -20.14 -5.95 3.82
N ASP A 101 -20.29 -7.03 3.06
CA ASP A 101 -19.67 -8.33 3.29
C ASP A 101 -18.35 -8.51 2.51
N ARG A 102 -17.94 -7.49 1.74
CA ARG A 102 -16.64 -7.43 1.05
C ARG A 102 -15.99 -6.06 1.19
N LEU A 103 -14.66 -6.01 1.18
CA LEU A 103 -13.84 -4.80 1.23
C LEU A 103 -13.87 -4.01 -0.08
N GLU A 104 -15.05 -3.53 -0.45
CA GLU A 104 -15.30 -2.74 -1.64
C GLU A 104 -16.08 -1.49 -1.27
N GLY A 105 -15.53 -0.32 -1.57
CA GLY A 105 -16.13 0.97 -1.33
C GLY A 105 -15.83 1.93 -2.47
N ARG A 106 -16.19 3.20 -2.34
CA ARG A 106 -16.07 4.17 -3.44
C ARG A 106 -14.64 4.35 -3.94
N TYR A 107 -13.69 4.47 -3.03
CA TYR A 107 -12.30 4.82 -3.36
C TYR A 107 -11.35 3.64 -3.38
N VAL A 108 -11.78 2.49 -2.87
CA VAL A 108 -10.92 1.32 -2.70
C VAL A 108 -11.69 0.02 -2.85
N ARG A 109 -11.03 -0.93 -3.50
CA ARG A 109 -11.33 -2.36 -3.48
C ARG A 109 -10.08 -3.07 -3.00
N ALA A 110 -10.12 -3.63 -1.80
CA ALA A 110 -8.97 -4.30 -1.20
C ALA A 110 -9.10 -5.83 -1.31
N ALA A 111 -8.00 -6.48 -1.65
CA ALA A 111 -7.90 -7.92 -1.81
C ALA A 111 -6.51 -8.41 -1.39
N SER A 112 -6.37 -9.71 -1.18
CA SER A 112 -5.09 -10.39 -1.04
C SER A 112 -4.85 -11.23 -2.30
N ASN A 113 -3.66 -11.12 -2.92
CA ASN A 113 -3.31 -11.91 -4.10
C ASN A 113 -3.27 -13.43 -3.85
N ARG A 114 -3.11 -13.86 -2.60
CA ARG A 114 -3.11 -15.26 -2.20
C ARG A 114 -4.54 -15.72 -1.94
N LEU A 115 -5.21 -15.07 -0.98
CA LEU A 115 -6.51 -15.47 -0.46
C LEU A 115 -7.71 -15.30 -1.41
N GLN A 116 -7.64 -14.45 -2.45
CA GLN A 116 -8.77 -14.18 -3.35
C GLN A 116 -8.40 -14.30 -4.83
N GLN A 117 -9.41 -14.58 -5.66
CA GLN A 117 -9.27 -14.50 -7.11
C GLN A 117 -8.97 -13.07 -7.54
N SER A 118 -8.19 -12.92 -8.62
CA SER A 118 -7.85 -11.60 -9.17
C SER A 118 -9.11 -10.76 -9.45
N GLY A 119 -9.14 -9.54 -8.92
CA GLY A 119 -10.25 -8.60 -9.10
C GLY A 119 -11.40 -8.76 -8.10
N GLU A 120 -11.35 -9.73 -7.19
CA GLU A 120 -12.35 -9.91 -6.15
C GLU A 120 -11.94 -9.24 -4.83
N ALA A 121 -12.82 -8.40 -4.27
CA ALA A 121 -12.64 -7.81 -2.94
C ALA A 121 -12.59 -8.90 -1.85
N ALA A 122 -11.77 -8.73 -0.82
CA ALA A 122 -11.68 -9.68 0.29
C ALA A 122 -13.04 -9.77 1.01
N PRO A 123 -13.57 -10.98 1.22
CA PRO A 123 -14.81 -11.18 1.97
C PRO A 123 -14.56 -10.99 3.48
N GLY A 124 -15.59 -10.59 4.20
CA GLY A 124 -15.58 -10.67 5.66
C GLY A 124 -15.70 -12.11 6.15
N LYS A 125 -15.56 -12.29 7.47
CA LYS A 125 -15.51 -13.61 8.12
C LYS A 125 -16.77 -14.41 7.81
N ASP A 126 -16.59 -15.65 7.33
CA ASP A 126 -17.68 -16.55 6.92
C ASP A 126 -18.65 -15.92 5.88
N GLY A 127 -18.18 -14.92 5.11
CA GLY A 127 -19.01 -14.17 4.16
C GLY A 127 -19.98 -13.18 4.81
N LEU A 128 -19.72 -12.79 6.06
CA LEU A 128 -20.52 -11.81 6.81
C LEU A 128 -19.81 -10.45 6.86
N SER A 129 -20.57 -9.41 7.20
CA SER A 129 -20.05 -8.06 7.47
C SER A 129 -19.32 -7.99 8.81
N ASP A 130 -18.25 -8.75 8.96
CA ASP A 130 -17.36 -8.77 10.13
C ASP A 130 -15.90 -8.95 9.66
N PHE A 131 -15.09 -7.92 9.86
CA PHE A 131 -13.70 -7.84 9.42
C PHE A 131 -12.72 -7.80 10.61
N ARG A 132 -13.15 -8.29 11.78
CA ARG A 132 -12.28 -8.43 12.95
C ARG A 132 -11.39 -9.66 12.80
N PHE A 133 -10.42 -9.56 11.90
CA PHE A 133 -9.32 -10.52 11.80
C PHE A 133 -8.20 -10.07 12.71
N GLU A 134 -7.63 -10.99 13.49
CA GLU A 134 -6.45 -10.67 14.28
C GLU A 134 -5.26 -10.42 13.34
N PRO A 135 -4.40 -9.42 13.63
CA PRO A 135 -3.13 -9.32 12.93
C PRO A 135 -2.32 -10.57 13.26
N ASN A 136 -2.05 -11.39 12.24
CA ASN A 136 -1.06 -12.45 12.37
C ASN A 136 0.28 -11.91 11.85
N ASP A 137 1.34 -12.10 12.63
CA ASP A 137 2.72 -11.88 12.22
C ASP A 137 3.42 -13.25 12.12
N PRO A 138 3.05 -14.14 11.17
CA PRO A 138 4.02 -15.15 10.80
C PRO A 138 5.27 -14.43 10.28
N GLU A 139 6.45 -15.03 10.46
CA GLU A 139 7.60 -14.61 9.67
C GLU A 139 7.15 -14.62 8.21
N THR A 140 7.42 -13.55 7.47
CA THR A 140 6.86 -13.33 6.13
C THR A 140 6.97 -14.55 5.19
N GLU A 141 7.97 -15.39 5.43
CA GLU A 141 8.18 -16.68 4.77
C GLU A 141 6.94 -17.59 4.85
N ASP A 142 6.28 -17.73 6.00
CA ASP A 142 5.17 -18.70 6.15
C ASP A 142 3.95 -18.31 5.30
N CYS A 143 3.55 -17.03 5.25
CA CYS A 143 2.46 -16.59 4.36
C CYS A 143 2.83 -16.75 2.87
N LEU A 144 4.09 -16.50 2.51
CA LEU A 144 4.53 -16.63 1.12
C LEU A 144 4.61 -18.10 0.66
N GLU A 145 4.91 -19.02 1.58
CA GLU A 145 4.96 -20.47 1.33
C GLU A 145 3.58 -21.12 1.43
N ASN A 146 2.75 -20.69 2.38
CA ASN A 146 1.44 -21.26 2.69
C ASN A 146 0.37 -20.17 2.82
N ILE A 147 -0.59 -20.21 1.89
CA ILE A 147 -1.72 -19.29 1.83
C ILE A 147 -2.56 -19.25 3.11
N ASP A 148 -2.67 -20.38 3.83
CA ASP A 148 -3.49 -20.47 5.04
C ASP A 148 -2.89 -19.65 6.20
N ASP A 149 -1.61 -19.27 6.10
CA ASP A 149 -0.90 -18.45 7.09
C ASP A 149 -1.01 -16.95 6.79
N CYS A 150 -1.50 -16.56 5.60
CA CYS A 150 -1.74 -15.16 5.26
C CYS A 150 -2.97 -14.61 6.00
N ALA A 151 -2.80 -13.47 6.68
CA ALA A 151 -3.87 -12.84 7.43
C ALA A 151 -4.78 -12.00 6.50
N PRO A 152 -6.11 -12.21 6.50
CA PRO A 152 -7.04 -11.29 5.83
C PRO A 152 -6.97 -9.85 6.38
N PHE A 153 -6.42 -9.68 7.59
CA PHE A 153 -6.19 -8.40 8.26
C PHE A 153 -5.52 -7.36 7.37
N ASP A 154 -4.51 -7.73 6.58
CA ASP A 154 -3.75 -6.77 5.78
C ASP A 154 -4.62 -6.04 4.75
N ALA A 155 -5.56 -6.76 4.13
CA ALA A 155 -6.51 -6.16 3.19
C ALA A 155 -7.49 -5.22 3.92
N VAL A 156 -7.89 -5.58 5.15
CA VAL A 156 -8.76 -4.75 6.00
C VAL A 156 -8.06 -3.45 6.38
N ASN A 157 -6.80 -3.55 6.81
CA ASN A 157 -5.98 -2.39 7.17
C ASN A 157 -5.82 -1.45 5.96
N ALA A 158 -5.45 -2.01 4.80
CA ALA A 158 -5.31 -1.25 3.57
C ALA A 158 -6.62 -0.58 3.13
N TYR A 159 -7.76 -1.27 3.20
CA TYR A 159 -9.08 -0.68 2.93
C TYR A 159 -9.34 0.54 3.83
N TYR A 160 -9.19 0.35 5.14
CA TYR A 160 -9.45 1.38 6.15
C TYR A 160 -8.64 2.64 5.88
N HIS A 161 -7.32 2.50 5.70
CA HIS A 161 -6.43 3.63 5.46
C HIS A 161 -6.76 4.33 4.14
N VAL A 162 -6.89 3.61 3.02
CA VAL A 162 -7.18 4.24 1.72
C VAL A 162 -8.52 4.97 1.72
N ASP A 163 -9.59 4.34 2.21
CA ASP A 163 -10.91 4.96 2.23
C ASP A 163 -10.93 6.22 3.10
N ARG A 164 -10.29 6.17 4.28
CA ARG A 164 -10.16 7.31 5.19
C ARG A 164 -9.34 8.45 4.57
N PHE A 165 -8.19 8.15 3.97
CA PHE A 165 -7.33 9.16 3.35
C PHE A 165 -7.99 9.81 2.13
N ALA A 166 -8.61 9.02 1.24
CA ALA A 166 -9.36 9.53 0.09
C ALA A 166 -10.53 10.44 0.52
N THR A 167 -11.27 10.03 1.55
CA THR A 167 -12.44 10.75 2.07
C THR A 167 -12.03 12.00 2.84
N GLU A 168 -11.27 11.84 3.92
CA GLU A 168 -11.03 12.90 4.90
C GLU A 168 -9.95 13.89 4.45
N PHE A 169 -8.97 13.44 3.67
CA PHE A 169 -7.91 14.32 3.18
C PHE A 169 -8.24 14.86 1.80
N TRP A 170 -8.30 13.98 0.79
CA TRP A 170 -8.44 14.43 -0.59
C TRP A 170 -9.78 15.10 -0.85
N ARG A 171 -10.89 14.42 -0.53
CA ARG A 171 -12.23 14.99 -0.77
C ARG A 171 -12.54 16.14 0.18
N ASP A 172 -12.46 15.92 1.49
CA ASP A 172 -13.01 16.86 2.47
C ASP A 172 -12.07 18.02 2.78
N ARG A 173 -10.76 17.79 2.89
CA ARG A 173 -9.76 18.86 3.16
C ARG A 173 -9.24 19.53 1.90
N MET A 174 -8.89 18.77 0.87
CA MET A 174 -8.27 19.28 -0.35
C MET A 174 -9.29 19.67 -1.43
N GLY A 175 -10.55 19.25 -1.30
CA GLY A 175 -11.61 19.54 -2.27
C GLY A 175 -11.44 18.79 -3.60
N PHE A 176 -10.64 17.72 -3.62
CA PHE A 176 -10.44 16.85 -4.78
C PHE A 176 -11.12 15.51 -4.52
N ASP A 177 -12.15 15.18 -5.31
CA ASP A 177 -12.85 13.90 -5.24
C ASP A 177 -12.21 12.93 -6.26
N PRO A 178 -11.41 11.93 -5.82
CA PRO A 178 -10.69 11.05 -6.73
C PRO A 178 -11.65 10.37 -7.72
N PRO A 179 -11.41 10.47 -9.04
CA PRO A 179 -12.30 9.92 -10.06
C PRO A 179 -12.10 8.42 -10.32
N PHE A 180 -11.41 7.73 -9.40
CA PHE A 180 -11.03 6.33 -9.52
C PHE A 180 -11.32 5.57 -8.23
N GLN A 181 -11.36 4.25 -8.36
CA GLN A 181 -11.38 3.30 -7.26
C GLN A 181 -10.05 2.56 -7.32
N ALA A 182 -9.25 2.64 -6.26
CA ALA A 182 -7.98 1.94 -6.18
C ALA A 182 -8.19 0.45 -5.94
N ASP A 183 -7.60 -0.38 -6.77
CA ASP A 183 -7.46 -1.81 -6.53
C ASP A 183 -6.23 -2.02 -5.66
N VAL A 184 -6.42 -2.43 -4.40
CA VAL A 184 -5.31 -2.65 -3.46
C VAL A 184 -5.12 -4.14 -3.28
N VAL A 185 -3.91 -4.62 -3.56
CA VAL A 185 -3.55 -6.03 -3.49
C VAL A 185 -2.45 -6.24 -2.46
N THR A 186 -2.74 -6.99 -1.40
CA THR A 186 -1.76 -7.36 -0.36
C THR A 186 -1.08 -8.71 -0.66
N HIS A 187 -0.04 -9.00 0.12
CA HIS A 187 0.75 -10.24 0.10
C HIS A 187 1.51 -10.51 -1.21
N ILE A 188 1.96 -9.47 -1.91
CA ILE A 188 2.98 -9.67 -2.97
C ILE A 188 4.32 -10.07 -2.34
N SER A 189 5.07 -10.93 -3.02
CA SER A 189 6.41 -11.33 -2.57
C SER A 189 7.40 -10.19 -2.74
N GLY A 190 8.33 -10.05 -1.78
CA GLY A 190 9.45 -9.11 -1.84
C GLY A 190 9.33 -7.98 -0.81
N ASP A 191 10.21 -7.00 -0.95
CA ASP A 191 10.23 -5.80 -0.12
C ASP A 191 9.46 -4.66 -0.80
N GLY A 192 8.77 -3.85 0.00
CA GLY A 192 8.20 -2.56 -0.41
C GLY A 192 6.74 -2.57 -0.85
N ALA A 193 6.39 -1.52 -1.58
CA ALA A 193 5.08 -1.31 -2.16
C ALA A 193 5.25 -0.57 -3.49
N PHE A 194 4.20 -0.59 -4.32
CA PHE A 194 4.16 0.26 -5.50
C PHE A 194 2.75 0.57 -5.97
N ALA A 195 2.59 1.73 -6.60
CA ALA A 195 1.42 2.13 -7.34
C ALA A 195 1.62 2.01 -8.86
N ASP A 196 0.60 1.50 -9.54
CA ASP A 196 0.48 1.41 -10.98
C ASP A 196 -0.73 2.24 -11.41
N ALA A 197 -0.47 3.53 -11.56
CA ALA A 197 -1.50 4.52 -11.83
C ALA A 197 -2.33 4.26 -13.10
N PRO A 198 -1.77 3.80 -14.23
CA PRO A 198 -2.57 3.43 -15.40
C PRO A 198 -3.62 2.34 -15.13
N ARG A 199 -3.46 1.56 -14.05
CA ARG A 199 -4.36 0.48 -13.64
C ARG A 199 -5.13 0.79 -12.36
N ASP A 200 -4.97 1.99 -11.79
CA ASP A 200 -5.49 2.36 -10.47
C ASP A 200 -5.13 1.31 -9.39
N LEU A 201 -3.94 0.72 -9.46
CA LEU A 201 -3.56 -0.45 -8.67
C LEU A 201 -2.47 -0.10 -7.66
N ILE A 202 -2.62 -0.55 -6.42
CA ILE A 202 -1.58 -0.52 -5.38
C ILE A 202 -1.25 -1.96 -5.02
N LYS A 203 0.03 -2.29 -4.93
CA LYS A 203 0.48 -3.57 -4.41
C LYS A 203 1.34 -3.38 -3.16
N LEU A 204 1.00 -4.12 -2.12
CA LEU A 204 1.63 -4.05 -0.80
C LEU A 204 2.30 -5.40 -0.52
N ALA A 205 3.62 -5.39 -0.35
CA ALA A 205 4.36 -6.62 -0.13
C ALA A 205 4.24 -7.11 1.31
N ALA A 206 4.33 -8.42 1.48
CA ALA A 206 4.34 -9.06 2.79
C ALA A 206 5.64 -8.77 3.57
N GLY A 207 6.67 -8.23 2.90
CA GLY A 207 8.01 -8.00 3.43
C GLY A 207 9.03 -9.06 2.99
N TRP A 208 10.30 -8.84 3.31
CA TRP A 208 11.36 -9.84 3.22
C TRP A 208 12.56 -9.49 4.10
N ILE A 209 13.70 -9.09 3.52
CA ILE A 209 14.97 -8.88 4.23
C ILE A 209 15.08 -7.44 4.72
N PHE A 210 14.65 -6.48 3.90
CA PHE A 210 14.86 -5.06 4.15
C PHE A 210 13.59 -4.35 4.60
N MET A 211 12.43 -4.98 4.44
CA MET A 211 11.15 -4.39 4.79
C MET A 211 10.23 -5.41 5.44
N ARG A 212 9.43 -4.95 6.41
CA ARG A 212 8.26 -5.65 6.94
C ARG A 212 7.10 -5.53 5.96
N ASN A 213 5.96 -6.04 6.39
CA ASN A 213 4.72 -6.00 5.63
C ASN A 213 4.21 -4.58 5.42
N ALA A 214 4.26 -4.09 4.18
CA ALA A 214 3.86 -2.73 3.82
C ALA A 214 2.36 -2.46 4.05
N ALA A 215 1.51 -3.49 4.15
CA ALA A 215 0.09 -3.32 4.39
C ALA A 215 -0.25 -2.97 5.86
N LYS A 216 0.75 -2.96 6.75
CA LYS A 216 0.57 -2.67 8.17
C LYS A 216 1.01 -1.25 8.57
N GLU A 217 1.59 -0.46 7.67
CA GLU A 217 1.99 0.93 7.95
C GLU A 217 1.19 1.91 7.09
N ASP A 218 0.51 2.83 7.75
CA ASP A 218 -0.39 3.80 7.14
C ASP A 218 0.33 4.76 6.19
N GLU A 219 1.51 5.26 6.55
CA GLU A 219 2.32 6.17 5.74
C GLU A 219 2.68 5.57 4.38
N ILE A 220 3.00 4.28 4.33
CA ILE A 220 3.29 3.58 3.07
C ILE A 220 2.02 3.46 2.22
N ILE A 221 0.89 3.11 2.85
CA ILE A 221 -0.40 3.04 2.15
C ILE A 221 -0.78 4.42 1.57
N TYR A 222 -0.57 5.49 2.32
CA TYR A 222 -0.85 6.87 1.91
C TYR A 222 0.11 7.37 0.82
N HIS A 223 1.38 7.00 0.92
CA HIS A 223 2.39 7.25 -0.11
C HIS A 223 1.93 6.65 -1.45
N GLU A 224 1.60 5.35 -1.48
CA GLU A 224 1.18 4.70 -2.72
C GLU A 224 -0.14 5.24 -3.29
N TYR A 225 -1.11 5.55 -2.42
CA TYR A 225 -2.35 6.16 -2.86
C TYR A 225 -2.14 7.55 -3.47
N THR A 226 -1.16 8.30 -2.98
CA THR A 226 -0.83 9.62 -3.52
C THR A 226 -0.32 9.54 -4.95
N HIS A 227 0.44 8.50 -5.34
CA HIS A 227 0.84 8.30 -6.73
C HIS A 227 -0.36 8.15 -7.67
N LEU A 228 -1.42 7.45 -7.24
CA LEU A 228 -2.67 7.35 -8.01
C LEU A 228 -3.37 8.71 -8.14
N VAL A 229 -3.45 9.47 -7.05
CA VAL A 229 -4.03 10.82 -7.05
C VAL A 229 -3.24 11.77 -7.95
N ALA A 230 -1.91 11.76 -7.88
CA ALA A 230 -1.03 12.59 -8.69
C ALA A 230 -1.25 12.31 -10.19
N ALA A 231 -1.34 11.04 -10.57
CA ALA A 231 -1.64 10.65 -11.94
C ALA A 231 -3.03 11.11 -12.39
N ALA A 232 -4.06 11.01 -11.53
CA ALA A 232 -5.41 11.51 -11.82
C ALA A 232 -5.46 13.05 -11.99
N LEU A 233 -4.52 13.77 -11.38
CA LEU A 233 -4.30 15.21 -11.57
C LEU A 233 -3.45 15.53 -12.81
N GLY A 234 -3.00 14.52 -13.55
CA GLY A 234 -2.22 14.66 -14.79
C GLY A 234 -0.70 14.58 -14.59
N PHE A 235 -0.22 14.28 -13.38
CA PHE A 235 1.19 14.04 -13.12
C PHE A 235 1.51 12.55 -13.28
N THR A 236 1.73 12.13 -14.52
CA THR A 236 2.03 10.73 -14.87
C THR A 236 3.52 10.54 -15.12
N LEU A 237 4.11 9.53 -14.48
CA LEU A 237 5.46 9.06 -14.77
C LEU A 237 5.45 7.78 -15.60
N ASP A 238 6.53 7.57 -16.34
CA ASP A 238 6.82 6.35 -17.07
C ASP A 238 8.30 5.96 -16.92
N ILE A 239 8.68 4.82 -17.50
CA ILE A 239 10.07 4.31 -17.47
C ILE A 239 11.10 5.25 -18.12
N ASN A 240 10.65 6.24 -18.92
CA ASN A 240 11.51 7.20 -19.60
C ASN A 240 11.58 8.54 -18.86
N SER A 241 10.85 8.67 -17.75
CA SER A 241 10.82 9.88 -16.95
C SER A 241 12.19 10.09 -16.30
N GLY A 242 12.69 11.32 -16.33
CA GLY A 242 13.99 11.65 -15.74
C GLY A 242 14.01 11.45 -14.23
N VAL A 243 15.20 11.20 -13.67
CA VAL A 243 15.41 10.96 -12.23
C VAL A 243 14.87 12.10 -11.38
N GLU A 244 14.97 13.36 -11.84
CA GLU A 244 14.42 14.52 -11.13
C GLU A 244 12.89 14.47 -11.05
N ALA A 245 12.20 14.04 -12.12
CA ALA A 245 10.75 13.91 -12.12
C ALA A 245 10.28 12.78 -11.19
N GLN A 246 11.03 11.67 -11.17
CA GLN A 246 10.80 10.56 -10.24
C GLN A 246 10.99 11.01 -8.79
N ALA A 247 12.11 11.67 -8.47
CA ALA A 247 12.38 12.18 -7.13
C ALA A 247 11.31 13.18 -6.65
N VAL A 248 10.80 14.04 -7.54
CA VAL A 248 9.69 14.94 -7.23
C VAL A 248 8.39 14.18 -6.96
N SER A 249 8.12 13.08 -7.69
CA SER A 249 6.94 12.24 -7.45
C SER A 249 6.99 11.56 -6.09
N GLU A 250 8.11 10.93 -5.75
CA GLU A 250 8.33 10.32 -4.43
C GLU A 250 8.18 11.37 -3.32
N GLY A 251 8.80 12.54 -3.48
CA GLY A 251 8.68 13.63 -2.52
C GLY A 251 7.25 14.16 -2.37
N TYR A 252 6.43 14.14 -3.42
CA TYR A 252 5.00 14.46 -3.30
C TYR A 252 4.24 13.39 -2.52
N ALA A 253 4.50 12.12 -2.80
CA ALA A 253 3.89 11.01 -2.08
C ALA A 253 4.18 11.08 -0.58
N ASP A 254 5.45 11.29 -0.20
CA ASP A 254 5.87 11.50 1.18
C ASP A 254 5.23 12.76 1.79
N TYR A 255 5.24 13.88 1.07
CA TYR A 255 4.69 15.15 1.56
C TYR A 255 3.21 15.03 1.93
N PHE A 256 2.39 14.41 1.07
CA PHE A 256 0.96 14.30 1.33
C PHE A 256 0.64 13.25 2.40
N ALA A 257 1.38 12.13 2.45
CA ALA A 257 1.28 11.17 3.55
C ALA A 257 1.60 11.85 4.90
N ALA A 258 2.78 12.48 5.01
CA ALA A 258 3.21 13.21 6.20
C ALA A 258 2.28 14.37 6.60
N SER A 259 1.69 15.06 5.61
CA SER A 259 0.71 16.13 5.87
C SER A 259 -0.58 15.62 6.51
N TYR A 260 -0.94 14.37 6.24
CA TYR A 260 -2.14 13.75 6.79
C TYR A 260 -1.90 13.11 8.15
N THR A 261 -0.77 12.39 8.30
CA THR A 261 -0.38 11.75 9.57
C THR A 261 0.18 12.74 10.59
N ASN A 262 0.64 13.91 10.12
CA ASN A 262 1.40 14.88 10.92
C ASN A 262 2.67 14.23 11.54
N GLU A 263 3.26 13.28 10.83
CA GLU A 263 4.56 12.67 11.13
C GLU A 263 5.50 12.95 9.94
N PRO A 264 6.66 13.62 10.16
CA PRO A 264 7.58 13.96 9.08
C PRO A 264 8.50 12.82 8.64
N ARG A 265 8.60 11.75 9.43
CA ARG A 265 9.35 10.55 9.06
C ARG A 265 8.44 9.62 8.27
N ILE A 266 9.01 8.77 7.42
CA ILE A 266 8.25 7.84 6.58
C ILE A 266 8.89 6.47 6.77
N GLY A 267 8.06 5.44 6.92
CA GLY A 267 8.51 4.05 6.85
C GLY A 267 9.38 3.60 8.03
N GLU A 268 9.30 4.30 9.16
CA GLU A 268 10.12 4.01 10.35
C GLU A 268 9.84 2.61 10.91
N TRP A 269 8.63 2.10 10.73
CA TRP A 269 8.27 0.76 11.15
C TRP A 269 8.55 -0.29 10.08
N VAL A 270 8.23 -0.03 8.80
CA VAL A 270 8.38 -1.02 7.74
C VAL A 270 9.85 -1.27 7.41
N VAL A 271 10.71 -0.25 7.41
CA VAL A 271 12.11 -0.43 7.01
C VAL A 271 12.88 -1.14 8.11
N THR A 272 13.44 -2.31 7.79
CA THR A 272 14.28 -3.08 8.71
C THR A 272 15.73 -3.01 8.30
N CYS A 273 16.60 -2.92 9.31
CA CYS A 273 18.01 -3.13 9.12
C CYS A 273 18.30 -4.61 9.35
N PRO A 274 18.92 -5.31 8.39
CA PRO A 274 19.41 -6.66 8.67
C PRO A 274 20.38 -6.59 9.87
N PRO A 275 20.36 -7.60 10.76
CA PRO A 275 21.26 -7.67 11.91
C PRO A 275 22.74 -7.75 11.52
#